data_AF-A0A946U0M6-F1
#
_entry.id   AF-A0A946U0M6-F1
#
_cell.length_a   1.000
_cell.length_b   1.000
_cell.length_c   1.000
_cell.angle_alpha   90.00
_cell.angle_beta   90.00
_cell.angle_gamma   90.00
#
_symmetry.space_group_name_H-M   'P 1'
#
loop_
_entity.id
_entity.type
_entity.pdbx_description
1 polymer ?
#
loop_
_entity_poly.entity_id
_entity_poly.type
_entity_poly.pdbx_seq_one_letter_code
_entity_poly.pdbx_strand_id
1 'polypeptide(L)'
;MRYIFLATILGGLLVLGMFGLRGHKFNETPVEIFPDMDRQDRINAQSRSDFFTDGVGSRKPVNGTIPIGFSIPEVAANEGDAILDGFSL
;
A
#
# COMPACT_ATOMS: atom_id res chain seq x y z
N MET A 1 -28.06 -48.46 21.14
CA MET A 1 -27.06 -48.35 20.05
C MET A 1 -27.52 -47.53 18.85
N ARG A 2 -28.77 -47.64 18.35
CA ARG A 2 -29.23 -46.96 17.12
C ARG A 2 -29.08 -45.43 17.11
N TYR A 3 -29.33 -44.77 18.24
CA TYR A 3 -29.33 -43.30 18.33
C TYR A 3 -27.95 -42.68 18.62
N ILE A 4 -27.01 -43.46 19.14
CA ILE A 4 -25.67 -42.97 19.47
C ILE A 4 -24.93 -42.61 18.19
N PHE A 5 -25.02 -43.46 17.15
CA PHE A 5 -24.42 -43.16 15.84
C PHE A 5 -24.99 -41.89 15.21
N LEU A 6 -26.30 -41.69 15.32
CA LEU A 6 -26.96 -40.50 14.78
C LEU A 6 -26.55 -39.24 15.53
N ALA A 7 -26.46 -39.29 16.87
CA ALA A 7 -25.98 -38.18 17.69
C ALA A 7 -24.52 -37.83 17.38
N THR A 8 -23.65 -38.82 17.19
CA THR A 8 -22.23 -38.58 16.87
C THR A 8 -22.06 -37.97 15.48
N ILE A 9 -22.81 -38.43 14.47
CA ILE A 9 -22.77 -37.85 13.12
C ILE A 9 -23.27 -36.41 13.14
N LEU A 10 -24.39 -36.14 13.82
CA LEU A 10 -24.94 -34.80 13.94
C LEU A 10 -23.98 -33.85 14.67
N GLY A 11 -23.35 -34.31 15.75
CA GLY A 11 -22.33 -33.56 16.48
C GLY A 11 -21.10 -33.24 15.60
N GLY A 12 -20.63 -34.20 14.81
CA GLY A 12 -19.53 -33.98 13.87
C GLY A 12 -19.86 -32.94 12.79
N LEU A 13 -21.07 -33.00 12.22
CA LEU A 13 -21.54 -32.02 11.24
C LEU A 13 -21.68 -30.61 11.85
N LEU A 14 -22.15 -30.52 13.09
CA LEU A 14 -22.27 -29.25 13.80
C LEU A 14 -20.89 -28.61 14.05
N VAL A 15 -19.90 -29.40 14.47
CA VAL A 15 -18.52 -28.93 14.65
C VAL A 15 -17.92 -28.47 13.32
N LEU A 16 -18.06 -29.25 12.25
CA LEU A 16 -17.57 -28.86 10.92
C LEU A 16 -18.25 -27.59 10.40
N GLY A 17 -19.55 -27.43 10.62
CA GLY A 17 -20.29 -26.24 10.21
C GLY A 17 -19.93 -24.98 11.01
N MET A 18 -19.73 -25.11 12.32
CA MET A 18 -19.39 -23.98 13.19
C MET A 18 -17.96 -23.47 13.01
N PHE A 19 -16.99 -24.39 12.88
CA PHE A 19 -15.58 -24.02 12.81
C PHE A 19 -15.07 -23.88 11.37
N GLY A 20 -15.84 -24.32 10.37
CA GLY A 20 -15.49 -24.25 8.96
C GLY A 20 -14.27 -25.11 8.59
N LEU A 21 -13.84 -25.00 7.33
CA LEU A 21 -12.65 -25.68 6.83
C LEU A 21 -11.42 -24.79 7.00
N ARG A 22 -10.35 -25.35 7.58
CA ARG A 22 -9.06 -24.68 7.72
C ARG A 22 -8.47 -24.38 6.35
N GLY A 23 -7.91 -23.18 6.18
CA GLY A 23 -7.14 -22.82 4.98
C GLY A 23 -7.79 -21.79 4.06
N HIS A 24 -8.93 -21.21 4.45
CA HIS A 24 -9.44 -20.03 3.76
C HIS A 24 -8.40 -18.91 3.79
N LYS A 25 -8.05 -18.42 2.59
CA LYS A 25 -7.25 -17.21 2.43
C LYS A 25 -8.18 -16.01 2.59
N PHE A 26 -7.77 -15.03 3.39
CA PHE A 26 -8.47 -13.76 3.48
C PHE A 26 -8.37 -13.04 2.14
N ASN A 27 -9.51 -12.57 1.62
CA ASN A 27 -9.57 -11.69 0.45
C ASN A 27 -9.53 -10.21 0.87
N GLU A 28 -9.90 -9.95 2.12
CA GLU A 28 -9.86 -8.64 2.75
C GLU A 28 -8.51 -8.37 3.39
N THR A 29 -8.28 -7.11 3.77
CA THR A 29 -7.07 -6.67 4.45
C THR A 29 -6.84 -7.53 5.71
N PRO A 30 -5.64 -8.11 5.89
CA PRO A 30 -5.35 -8.92 7.06
C PRO A 30 -5.53 -8.16 8.37
N VAL A 31 -5.89 -8.88 9.44
CA VAL A 31 -5.96 -8.31 10.79
C VAL A 31 -4.55 -8.03 11.30
N GLU A 32 -4.26 -6.77 11.61
CA GLU A 32 -3.02 -6.32 12.22
C GLU A 32 -3.14 -6.39 13.75
N ILE A 33 -2.33 -7.23 14.40
CA ILE A 33 -2.35 -7.39 15.86
C ILE A 33 -1.62 -6.24 16.57
N PHE A 34 -0.54 -5.73 15.97
CA PHE A 34 0.28 -4.65 16.51
C PHE A 34 0.60 -3.60 15.45
N PRO A 35 -0.32 -2.65 15.18
CA PRO A 35 -0.13 -1.63 14.14
C PRO A 35 0.65 -0.41 14.67
N ASP A 36 1.76 -0.62 15.37
CA ASP A 36 2.46 0.45 16.11
C ASP A 36 3.19 1.42 15.16
N MET A 37 3.87 0.89 14.15
CA MET A 37 4.64 1.71 13.20
C MET A 37 4.34 1.43 11.73
N ASP A 38 3.35 0.57 11.44
CA ASP A 38 2.93 0.26 10.07
C ASP A 38 2.19 1.45 9.43
N ARG A 39 1.41 2.18 10.23
CA ARG A 39 0.75 3.44 9.86
C ARG A 39 1.27 4.56 10.71
N GLN A 40 2.20 5.32 10.16
CA GLN A 40 2.83 6.45 10.85
C GLN A 40 2.05 7.75 10.59
N ASP A 41 2.05 8.66 11.56
CA ASP A 41 1.51 10.02 11.44
C ASP A 41 2.43 10.92 10.61
N ARG A 42 2.73 10.48 9.38
CA ARG A 42 3.47 11.22 8.37
C ARG A 42 2.84 11.00 6.99
N ILE A 43 2.89 12.02 6.16
CA ILE A 43 2.40 11.97 4.79
C ILE A 43 3.55 11.50 3.89
N ASN A 44 3.40 10.33 3.28
CA ASN A 44 4.36 9.83 2.28
C ASN A 44 4.15 10.55 0.93
N ALA A 45 5.15 10.56 0.05
CA ALA A 45 5.07 11.24 -1.24
C ALA A 45 3.84 10.83 -2.07
N GLN A 46 3.57 9.52 -2.18
CA GLN A 46 2.40 9.00 -2.90
C GLN A 46 1.28 8.58 -1.94
N SER A 47 0.93 9.48 -1.01
CA SER A 47 -0.21 9.27 -0.10
C SER A 47 -1.31 10.29 -0.32
N ARG A 48 -2.54 9.87 0.00
CA ARG A 48 -3.70 10.77 0.03
C ARG A 48 -3.60 11.70 1.23
N SER A 49 -4.02 12.94 1.07
CA SER A 49 -4.12 13.91 2.15
C SER A 49 -5.47 14.61 2.12
N ASP A 50 -6.24 14.51 3.20
CA ASP A 50 -7.55 15.16 3.29
C ASP A 50 -7.45 16.66 3.67
N PHE A 51 -6.24 17.17 3.91
CA PHE A 51 -6.00 18.58 4.20
C PHE A 51 -6.01 19.46 2.93
N PHE A 52 -5.50 18.94 1.81
CA PHE A 52 -5.42 19.69 0.56
C PHE A 52 -6.64 19.42 -0.32
N THR A 53 -7.07 20.43 -1.08
CA THR A 53 -8.27 20.35 -1.95
C THR A 53 -8.15 19.35 -3.10
N ASP A 54 -6.92 19.02 -3.50
CA ASP A 54 -6.60 18.05 -4.55
C ASP A 54 -6.47 16.61 -4.01
N GLY A 55 -6.50 16.42 -2.68
CA GLY A 55 -6.37 15.11 -2.06
C GLY A 55 -4.96 14.53 -2.09
N VAL A 56 -3.95 15.28 -2.53
CA VAL A 56 -2.58 14.77 -2.76
C VAL A 56 -1.65 15.23 -1.65
N GLY A 57 -0.96 14.28 -1.00
CA GLY A 57 0.03 14.58 0.03
C GLY A 57 1.28 15.29 -0.51
N SER A 58 1.71 14.95 -1.73
CA SER A 58 2.79 15.68 -2.42
C SER A 58 2.33 17.00 -2.98
N ARG A 59 3.04 18.08 -2.61
CA ARG A 59 2.79 19.42 -3.16
C ARG A 59 3.64 19.65 -4.40
N LYS A 60 3.03 20.23 -5.43
CA LYS A 60 3.76 20.71 -6.60
C LYS A 60 4.59 21.93 -6.21
N PRO A 61 5.81 22.09 -6.77
CA PRO A 61 6.58 23.31 -6.59
C PRO A 61 5.83 24.50 -7.18
N VAL A 62 6.16 25.69 -6.69
CA VAL A 62 5.61 26.94 -7.25
C VAL A 62 6.11 27.11 -8.69
N ASN A 63 5.29 27.70 -9.56
CA ASN A 63 5.68 27.95 -10.93
C ASN A 63 6.97 28.79 -11.00
N GLY A 64 7.91 28.40 -11.87
CA GLY A 64 9.22 29.05 -12.00
C GLY A 64 10.26 28.63 -10.95
N THR A 65 9.99 27.61 -10.14
CA THR A 65 11.02 27.05 -9.23
C THR A 65 12.12 26.35 -10.03
N ILE A 66 13.38 26.78 -9.87
CA ILE A 66 14.56 26.14 -10.46
C ILE A 66 15.21 25.24 -9.39
N PRO A 67 15.32 23.92 -9.60
CA PRO A 67 15.98 23.04 -8.65
C PRO A 67 17.50 23.28 -8.61
N ILE A 68 18.09 23.19 -7.43
CA ILE A 68 19.56 23.24 -7.27
C ILE A 68 20.15 21.95 -7.85
N GLY A 69 21.15 22.06 -8.72
CA GLY A 69 21.79 20.92 -9.38
C GLY A 69 21.05 20.41 -10.61
N PHE A 70 20.16 21.23 -11.20
CA PHE A 70 19.58 20.98 -12.51
C PHE A 70 19.65 22.31 -13.29
N SER A 71 20.65 22.47 -14.15
CA SER A 71 20.65 23.56 -15.14
C SER A 71 19.68 23.20 -16.26
N ILE A 72 18.99 24.19 -16.83
CA ILE A 72 18.22 23.96 -18.05
C ILE A 72 19.25 23.61 -19.14
N PRO A 73 19.20 22.41 -19.74
CA PRO A 73 20.15 22.05 -20.78
C PRO A 73 19.98 22.98 -21.98
N GLU A 74 21.10 23.51 -22.49
CA GLU A 74 21.11 24.32 -23.72
C GLU A 74 20.91 23.45 -24.97
N VAL A 75 21.13 22.13 -24.84
CA VAL A 75 21.14 21.14 -25.92
C VAL A 75 19.97 20.15 -25.70
N ALA A 76 19.45 19.57 -26.79
CA ALA A 76 18.37 18.59 -26.70
C ALA A 76 18.86 17.28 -26.04
N ALA A 77 18.00 16.61 -25.26
CA ALA A 77 18.33 15.41 -24.48
C ALA A 77 18.81 14.20 -25.31
N ASN A 78 18.60 14.22 -26.64
CA ASN A 78 19.12 13.21 -27.58
C ASN A 78 20.56 13.48 -28.04
N GLU A 79 21.09 14.67 -27.75
CA GLU A 79 22.44 15.13 -28.12
C GLU A 79 23.33 15.33 -26.88
N GLY A 80 22.73 15.51 -25.69
CA GLY A 80 23.44 15.77 -24.42
C GLY A 80 23.96 14.52 -23.69
N ASP A 81 25.10 14.68 -23.03
CA ASP A 81 25.60 13.78 -21.97
C ASP A 81 25.03 14.26 -20.62
N ALA A 82 24.81 13.36 -19.65
CA ALA A 82 24.17 13.69 -18.37
C ALA A 82 24.88 14.83 -17.62
N ILE A 83 26.20 14.99 -17.82
CA ILE A 83 27.00 16.08 -17.26
C ILE A 83 26.70 17.41 -17.95
N LEU A 84 26.50 17.42 -19.27
CA LEU A 84 26.13 18.62 -20.05
C LEU A 84 24.70 19.07 -19.76
N ASP A 85 23.83 18.11 -19.42
CA ASP A 85 22.45 18.37 -19.02
C ASP A 85 22.30 18.83 -17.56
N GLY A 86 23.43 19.03 -16.86
CA GLY A 86 23.45 19.58 -15.51
C GLY A 86 23.18 18.58 -14.40
N PHE A 87 23.19 17.26 -14.67
CA PHE A 87 23.09 16.26 -13.63
C PHE A 87 24.45 16.07 -12.95
N SER A 88 24.52 16.41 -11.66
CA SER A 88 25.65 16.04 -10.80
C SER A 88 25.55 14.55 -10.45
N LEU A 89 26.43 13.72 -11.00
CA LEU A 89 26.71 12.37 -10.47
C LEU A 89 27.65 12.44 -9.26
#